data_AF-A0A7S3DYV3-F1
#
_entry.id   AF-A0A7S3DYV3-F1
#
_cell.length_a   1.000
_cell.length_b   1.000
_cell.length_c   1.000
_cell.angle_alpha   90.00
_cell.angle_beta   90.00
_cell.angle_gamma   90.00
#
_symmetry.space_group_name_H-M   'P 1'
#
loop_
_entity.id
_entity.type
_entity.pdbx_description
1 polymer ?
#
loop_
_entity_poly.entity_id
_entity_poly.type
_entity_poly.pdbx_seq_one_letter_code
_entity_poly.pdbx_strand_id
1 'polypeptide(L)'
;AISRVAEMNVSLKRIQRLLAAQELPAEVVERRGASSKDYRGPADGPLAVEIRAGAFSYGSSEPILKDISMGVKRGQLVAVGGPVGSGKSSLLLAMLGEMEVLGGECTLSGSVSYVSQEPFVISATMREN
;
A
#
# COMPACT_ATOMS: atom_id res chain seq x y z
N ALA A 1 -5.87 20.75 40.88
CA ALA A 1 -6.28 21.52 39.68
C ALA A 1 -5.12 21.72 38.70
N ILE A 2 -3.98 22.26 39.14
CA ILE A 2 -2.83 22.59 38.27
C ILE A 2 -2.24 21.37 37.52
N SER A 3 -2.05 20.22 38.17
CA SER A 3 -1.53 18.99 37.49
C SER A 3 -2.41 18.51 36.33
N ARG A 4 -3.74 18.54 36.49
CA ARG A 4 -4.67 18.10 35.45
C ARG A 4 -4.64 18.99 34.21
N VAL A 5 -4.45 20.29 34.41
CA VAL A 5 -4.27 21.25 33.29
C VAL A 5 -2.93 21.02 32.60
N ALA A 6 -1.88 20.70 33.36
CA ALA A 6 -0.57 20.37 32.79
C ALA A 6 -0.62 19.06 31.97
N GLU A 7 -1.21 18.00 32.52
CA GLU A 7 -1.44 16.72 31.84
C GLU A 7 -2.30 16.89 30.57
N MET A 8 -3.37 17.68 30.65
CA MET A 8 -4.22 18.00 29.49
C MET A 8 -3.42 18.69 28.38
N ASN A 9 -2.57 19.67 28.72
CA ASN A 9 -1.72 20.33 27.74
C ASN A 9 -0.71 19.37 27.09
N VAL A 10 -0.16 18.42 27.85
CA VAL A 10 0.72 17.38 27.28
C VAL A 10 -0.07 16.49 26.31
N SER A 11 -1.27 16.06 26.67
CA SER A 11 -2.13 15.23 25.82
C SER A 11 -2.54 15.96 24.54
N LEU A 12 -2.95 17.23 24.64
CA LEU A 12 -3.29 18.05 23.48
C LEU A 12 -2.11 18.22 22.52
N LYS A 13 -0.91 18.44 23.04
CA LYS A 13 0.31 18.49 22.22
C LYS A 13 0.57 17.18 21.49
N ARG A 14 0.27 16.03 22.10
CA ARG A 14 0.44 14.71 21.45
C ARG A 14 -0.57 14.51 20.32
N ILE A 15 -1.84 14.84 20.55
CA ILE A 15 -2.89 14.77 19.52
C ILE A 15 -2.56 15.72 18.36
N GLN A 16 -2.15 16.95 18.67
CA GLN A 16 -1.75 17.91 17.65
C GLN A 16 -0.59 17.38 16.79
N ARG A 17 0.41 16.74 17.40
CA ARG A 17 1.52 16.11 16.65
C ARG A 17 1.06 14.97 15.76
N LEU A 18 0.12 14.14 16.21
CA LEU A 18 -0.43 13.05 15.42
C LEU A 18 -1.20 13.60 14.20
N LEU A 19 -2.08 14.57 14.43
CA LEU A 19 -2.90 15.16 13.37
C LEU A 19 -2.09 16.01 12.38
N ALA A 20 -0.91 16.47 12.78
CA ALA A 20 0.02 17.21 11.93
C ALA A 20 1.16 16.33 11.37
N ALA A 21 1.10 15.01 11.58
CA ALA A 21 2.09 14.09 11.02
C ALA A 21 2.02 14.12 9.49
N GLN A 22 3.17 13.92 8.84
CA GLN A 22 3.20 13.84 7.37
C GLN A 22 2.52 12.55 6.94
N GLU A 23 1.58 12.69 6.00
CA GLU A 23 0.93 11.57 5.33
C GLU A 23 1.61 11.31 3.99
N LEU A 24 1.48 10.07 3.51
CA LEU A 24 1.89 9.74 2.15
C LEU A 24 1.03 10.52 1.15
N PRO A 25 1.61 11.00 0.04
CA PRO A 25 0.82 11.63 -1.00
C PRO A 25 -0.24 10.68 -1.56
N ALA A 26 -1.44 11.18 -1.84
CA ALA A 26 -2.54 10.35 -2.35
C ALA A 26 -2.27 9.70 -3.73
N GLU A 27 -1.27 10.20 -4.45
CA GLU A 27 -0.94 9.81 -5.84
C GLU A 27 0.39 9.05 -5.95
N VAL A 28 0.88 8.43 -4.86
CA VAL A 28 2.12 7.61 -4.88
C VAL A 28 2.05 6.48 -5.91
N VAL A 29 0.84 5.97 -6.20
CA VAL A 29 0.59 4.94 -7.21
C VAL A 29 -0.41 5.49 -8.22
N GLU A 30 -0.05 5.49 -9.50
CA GLU A 30 -0.92 5.92 -10.59
C GLU A 30 -2.09 4.92 -10.71
N ARG A 31 -3.32 5.39 -10.48
CA ARG A 31 -4.52 4.55 -10.61
C ARG A 31 -5.23 4.86 -11.93
N ARG A 32 -5.13 3.95 -12.90
CA ARG A 32 -5.88 4.04 -14.15
C ARG A 32 -7.30 3.52 -13.95
N GLY A 33 -8.27 4.30 -14.43
CA GLY A 33 -9.69 3.97 -14.36
C GLY A 33 -10.01 2.59 -14.95
N ALA A 34 -11.08 1.98 -14.43
CA ALA A 34 -11.49 0.64 -14.86
C ALA A 34 -11.93 0.63 -16.33
N SER A 35 -11.08 0.09 -17.21
CA SER A 35 -11.54 -0.44 -18.50
C SER A 35 -12.27 -1.75 -18.23
N SER A 36 -13.61 -1.67 -18.23
CA SER A 36 -14.62 -2.72 -18.01
C SER A 36 -14.53 -3.53 -16.71
N LYS A 37 -15.63 -3.54 -15.93
CA LYS A 37 -15.78 -4.36 -14.71
C LYS A 37 -15.71 -5.88 -14.96
N ASP A 38 -15.77 -6.29 -16.23
CA ASP A 38 -15.80 -7.69 -16.66
C ASP A 38 -14.79 -7.95 -17.78
N TYR A 39 -13.48 -7.87 -17.50
CA TYR A 39 -12.48 -8.30 -18.48
C TYR A 39 -12.53 -9.83 -18.62
N ARG A 40 -13.37 -10.31 -19.53
CA ARG A 40 -13.47 -11.73 -19.96
C ARG A 40 -12.55 -12.04 -21.15
N GLY A 41 -11.60 -11.15 -21.44
CA GLY A 41 -10.64 -11.33 -22.53
C GLY A 41 -9.56 -12.38 -22.21
N PRO A 42 -8.71 -12.74 -23.19
CA PRO A 42 -7.60 -13.65 -23.00
C PRO A 42 -6.65 -13.20 -21.88
N ALA A 43 -5.87 -14.13 -21.31
CA ALA A 43 -4.83 -13.85 -20.30
C ALA A 43 -3.68 -12.94 -20.80
N ASP A 44 -3.73 -12.52 -22.07
CA ASP A 44 -2.82 -11.56 -22.69
C ASP A 44 -3.43 -10.14 -22.77
N GLY A 45 -4.32 -9.81 -21.84
CA GLY A 45 -4.95 -8.50 -21.74
C GLY A 45 -3.97 -7.38 -21.37
N PRO A 46 -4.45 -6.12 -21.26
CA PRO A 46 -3.61 -5.00 -20.87
C PRO A 46 -3.01 -5.20 -19.47
N LEU A 47 -1.94 -4.46 -19.16
CA LEU A 47 -1.30 -4.51 -17.86
C LEU A 47 -2.28 -4.06 -16.75
N ALA A 48 -2.52 -4.96 -15.81
CA ALA A 48 -3.26 -4.72 -14.59
C ALA A 48 -2.36 -4.06 -13.52
N VAL A 49 -1.10 -4.49 -13.46
CA VAL A 49 -0.05 -3.93 -12.59
C VAL A 49 1.17 -3.66 -13.45
N GLU A 50 1.78 -2.50 -13.31
CA GLU A 50 3.07 -2.17 -13.90
C GLU A 50 3.94 -1.45 -12.87
N ILE A 51 5.17 -1.91 -12.69
CA ILE A 51 6.20 -1.24 -11.90
C ILE A 51 7.41 -1.05 -12.82
N ARG A 52 7.92 0.17 -12.91
CA ARG A 52 9.08 0.54 -13.73
C ARG A 52 10.17 1.12 -12.84
N ALA A 53 11.30 0.43 -12.72
CA ALA A 53 12.46 0.85 -11.92
C ALA A 53 12.08 1.32 -10.50
N GLY A 54 11.11 0.65 -9.88
CA GLY A 54 10.51 1.06 -8.62
C GLY A 54 11.46 0.88 -7.45
N ALA A 55 11.58 1.92 -6.62
CA ALA A 55 12.33 1.92 -5.37
C ALA A 55 11.42 2.38 -4.22
N PHE A 56 11.24 1.56 -3.20
CA PHE A 56 10.24 1.79 -2.14
C PHE A 56 10.82 1.65 -0.72
N SER A 57 10.33 2.44 0.23
CA SER A 57 10.81 2.50 1.61
C SER A 57 9.71 2.76 2.64
N TYR A 58 10.03 2.55 3.93
CA TYR A 58 9.23 2.93 5.09
C TYR A 58 9.90 4.09 5.85
N GLY A 59 9.67 5.33 5.43
CA GLY A 59 10.15 6.52 6.15
C GLY A 59 11.67 6.61 6.25
N SER A 60 12.40 5.91 5.37
CA SER A 60 13.85 5.80 5.38
C SER A 60 14.43 6.18 4.02
N SER A 61 15.62 6.79 4.02
CA SER A 61 16.31 7.14 2.78
C SER A 61 16.84 5.91 2.01
N GLU A 62 16.95 4.75 2.65
CA GLU A 62 17.40 3.53 2.00
C GLU A 62 16.19 2.70 1.52
N PRO A 63 16.13 2.36 0.22
CA PRO A 63 15.02 1.56 -0.29
C PRO A 63 15.08 0.12 0.22
N ILE A 64 13.95 -0.40 0.68
CA ILE A 64 13.77 -1.82 1.04
C ILE A 64 13.60 -2.64 -0.23
N LEU A 65 12.84 -2.10 -1.18
CA LEU A 65 12.67 -2.65 -2.52
C LEU A 65 13.50 -1.79 -3.47
N LYS A 66 14.46 -2.40 -4.17
CA LYS A 66 15.39 -1.71 -5.07
C LYS A 66 15.25 -2.27 -6.48
N ASP A 67 15.14 -1.39 -7.47
CA ASP A 67 15.13 -1.72 -8.90
C ASP A 67 14.07 -2.78 -9.28
N ILE A 68 12.85 -2.60 -8.78
CA ILE A 68 11.75 -3.51 -9.11
C ILE A 68 11.17 -3.12 -10.46
N SER A 69 11.21 -4.04 -11.41
CA SER A 69 10.54 -3.91 -12.71
C SER A 69 9.70 -5.14 -12.98
N MET A 70 8.37 -4.97 -13.06
CA MET A 70 7.44 -6.07 -13.32
C MET A 70 6.14 -5.60 -13.97
N GLY A 71 5.52 -6.51 -14.72
CA GLY A 71 4.20 -6.30 -15.30
C GLY A 71 3.32 -7.52 -15.11
N VAL A 72 2.08 -7.32 -14.67
CA VAL A 72 1.07 -8.37 -14.55
C VAL A 72 -0.08 -8.03 -15.49
N LYS A 73 -0.41 -8.95 -16.40
CA LYS A 73 -1.50 -8.77 -17.35
C LYS A 73 -2.85 -9.13 -16.72
N ARG A 74 -3.93 -8.53 -17.23
CA ARG A 74 -5.29 -8.94 -16.83
C ARG A 74 -5.52 -10.43 -17.15
N GLY A 75 -6.09 -11.17 -16.19
CA GLY A 75 -6.35 -12.60 -16.30
C GLY A 75 -5.17 -13.51 -15.92
N GLN A 76 -4.02 -12.93 -15.59
CA GLN A 76 -2.83 -13.69 -15.17
C GLN A 76 -2.87 -13.99 -13.67
N LEU A 77 -2.54 -15.23 -13.28
CA LEU A 77 -2.23 -15.61 -11.91
C LEU A 77 -0.71 -15.59 -11.70
N VAL A 78 -0.23 -14.81 -10.74
CA VAL A 78 1.19 -14.64 -10.45
C VAL A 78 1.46 -15.00 -8.99
N ALA A 79 2.50 -15.79 -8.75
CA ALA A 79 2.99 -16.11 -7.42
C ALA A 79 4.35 -15.44 -7.19
N VAL A 80 4.53 -14.77 -6.05
CA VAL A 80 5.79 -14.15 -5.64
C VAL A 80 6.42 -15.00 -4.55
N GLY A 81 7.54 -15.66 -4.87
CA GLY A 81 8.29 -16.53 -3.96
C GLY A 81 9.61 -15.90 -3.52
N GLY A 82 10.09 -16.30 -2.35
CA GLY A 82 11.42 -15.90 -1.86
C GLY A 82 11.59 -16.07 -0.35
N PRO A 83 12.84 -16.01 0.17
CA PRO A 83 13.15 -16.18 1.59
C PRO A 83 12.38 -15.23 2.52
N VAL A 84 12.31 -15.53 3.81
CA VAL A 84 11.78 -14.58 4.81
C VAL A 84 12.62 -13.31 4.79
N GLY A 85 11.98 -12.13 4.85
CA GLY A 85 12.67 -10.83 4.79
C GLY A 85 13.01 -10.32 3.38
N SER A 86 12.72 -11.07 2.31
CA SER A 86 12.96 -10.64 0.91
C SER A 86 12.05 -9.51 0.39
N GLY A 87 11.17 -8.95 1.24
CA GLY A 87 10.30 -7.83 0.84
C GLY A 87 9.00 -8.20 0.14
N LYS A 88 8.55 -9.46 0.17
CA LYS A 88 7.28 -9.88 -0.46
C LYS A 88 6.06 -9.09 0.04
N SER A 89 5.90 -8.97 1.36
CA SER A 89 4.81 -8.18 1.95
C SER A 89 4.97 -6.69 1.65
N SER A 90 6.20 -6.19 1.65
CA SER A 90 6.52 -4.83 1.22
C SER A 90 6.15 -4.59 -0.23
N LEU A 91 6.34 -5.55 -1.14
CA LEU A 91 5.96 -5.42 -2.54
C LEU A 91 4.44 -5.22 -2.70
N LEU A 92 3.64 -5.97 -1.92
CA LEU A 92 2.19 -5.79 -1.91
C LEU A 92 1.79 -4.42 -1.36
N LEU A 93 2.42 -3.98 -0.26
CA LEU A 93 2.16 -2.68 0.36
C LEU A 93 2.58 -1.51 -0.55
N ALA A 94 3.69 -1.65 -1.28
CA ALA A 94 4.11 -0.71 -2.30
C ALA A 94 3.08 -0.59 -3.44
N MET A 95 2.53 -1.71 -3.92
CA MET A 95 1.45 -1.68 -4.92
C MET A 95 0.19 -0.98 -4.37
N LEU A 96 -0.15 -1.16 -3.09
CA LEU A 96 -1.31 -0.51 -2.49
C LEU A 96 -1.14 1.01 -2.30
N GLY A 97 0.09 1.52 -2.36
CA GLY A 97 0.43 2.91 -2.08
C GLY A 97 0.75 3.18 -0.61
N GLU A 98 1.03 2.13 0.17
CA GLU A 98 1.32 2.19 1.62
C GLU A 98 2.83 2.30 1.92
N MET A 99 3.64 2.62 0.91
CA MET A 99 5.09 2.82 1.04
C MET A 99 5.52 4.07 0.29
N GLU A 100 6.58 4.73 0.75
CA GLU A 100 7.17 5.86 0.06
C GLU A 100 7.84 5.40 -1.23
N VAL A 101 7.63 6.13 -2.33
CA VAL A 101 8.35 5.95 -3.60
C VAL A 101 9.59 6.83 -3.58
N LEU A 102 10.76 6.21 -3.54
CA LEU A 102 12.05 6.89 -3.65
C LEU A 102 12.49 7.06 -5.12
N GLY A 103 11.89 6.30 -6.03
CA GLY A 103 12.14 6.40 -7.47
C GLY A 103 11.32 5.40 -8.28
N GLY A 104 11.25 5.65 -9.59
CA GLY A 104 10.44 4.86 -10.51
C GLY A 104 8.95 5.14 -10.40
N GLU A 105 8.15 4.26 -10.98
CA GLU A 105 6.70 4.43 -11.11
C GLU A 105 5.98 3.10 -10.82
N CYS A 106 4.80 3.21 -10.21
CA CYS A 106 3.87 2.09 -10.03
C CYS A 106 2.49 2.50 -10.53
N THR A 107 1.92 1.68 -11.42
CA THR A 107 0.62 1.90 -12.02
C THR A 107 -0.28 0.69 -11.76
N LEU A 108 -1.50 0.95 -11.28
CA LEU A 108 -2.55 -0.03 -11.09
C LEU A 108 -3.77 0.32 -11.94
N SER A 109 -4.31 -0.68 -12.64
CA SER A 109 -5.49 -0.49 -13.50
C SER A 109 -6.73 -1.14 -12.87
N GLY A 110 -7.73 -0.33 -12.50
CA GLY A 110 -9.01 -0.79 -11.95
C GLY A 110 -9.06 -0.83 -10.42
N SER A 111 -9.92 -1.69 -9.87
CA SER A 111 -10.11 -1.85 -8.41
C SER A 111 -9.15 -2.87 -7.82
N VAL A 112 -8.77 -2.66 -6.56
CA VAL A 112 -7.85 -3.52 -5.82
C VAL A 112 -8.57 -4.11 -4.60
N SER A 113 -8.25 -5.34 -4.27
CA SER A 113 -8.61 -5.98 -3.00
C SER A 113 -7.36 -6.60 -2.41
N TYR A 114 -7.20 -6.49 -1.09
CA TYR A 114 -6.03 -6.97 -0.36
C TYR A 114 -6.49 -7.88 0.77
N VAL A 115 -5.74 -8.96 1.00
CA VAL A 115 -5.93 -9.86 2.12
C VAL A 115 -4.61 -9.91 2.87
N SER A 116 -4.63 -9.50 4.14
CA SER A 116 -3.45 -9.49 4.99
C SER A 116 -3.04 -10.90 5.41
N GLN A 117 -1.75 -11.05 5.76
CA GLN A 117 -1.22 -12.30 6.29
C GLN A 117 -1.89 -12.69 7.62
N GLU A 118 -2.13 -11.69 8.49
CA GLU A 118 -2.89 -11.85 9.72
C GLU A 118 -4.27 -11.21 9.52
N PRO A 119 -5.37 -11.96 9.71
CA PRO A 119 -6.70 -11.41 9.55
C PRO A 119 -7.02 -10.41 10.67
N PHE A 120 -7.66 -9.29 10.31
CA PHE A 120 -8.17 -8.33 11.27
C PHE A 120 -9.63 -8.63 11.59
N VAL A 121 -9.93 -8.97 12.85
CA VAL A 121 -11.28 -9.25 13.34
C VAL A 121 -11.71 -8.11 14.27
N ILE A 122 -12.83 -7.49 13.95
CA ILE A 122 -13.43 -6.38 14.68
C ILE A 122 -14.36 -6.95 15.76
N SER A 123 -14.47 -6.28 16.90
CA SER A 123 -15.44 -6.63 17.96
C SER A 123 -16.88 -6.30 17.51
N ALA A 124 -17.42 -7.14 16.62
CA ALA A 124 -18.75 -7.07 16.02
C ALA A 124 -19.35 -8.48 15.84
N THR A 125 -20.57 -8.59 15.33
CA THR A 125 -21.13 -9.90 15.02
C THR A 125 -20.37 -10.59 13.88
N MET A 126 -20.49 -11.92 13.75
CA MET A 126 -19.85 -12.65 12.64
C MET A 126 -20.34 -12.23 11.25
N ARG A 127 -21.55 -11.66 11.14
CA ARG A 127 -22.09 -11.16 9.87
C ARG A 127 -21.44 -9.84 9.44
N GLU A 128 -20.98 -9.05 10.41
CA GLU A 128 -20.45 -7.70 10.21
C GLU A 128 -18.93 -7.69 10.07
N ASN A 129 -18.26 -8.75 10.52
CA ASN A 129 -16.87 -9.04 10.17
C ASN A 129 -16.77 -9.61 8.75
#